data_AF-A0A8D8TTB5-F1
#
_entry.id   AF-A0A8D8TTB5-F1
#
_cell.length_a   1.000
_cell.length_b   1.000
_cell.length_c   1.000
_cell.angle_alpha   90.00
_cell.angle_beta   90.00
_cell.angle_gamma   90.00
#
_symmetry.space_group_name_H-M   'P 1'
#
loop_
_entity.id
_entity.type
_entity.pdbx_description
1 polymer ?
#
loop_
_entity_poly.entity_id
_entity_poly.type
_entity_poly.pdbx_seq_one_letter_code
_entity_poly.pdbx_strand_id
1 'polypeptide(L)'
;MTQALTGHGCFGTFLKRIRKVSVDTCKYCPETDTPEHTVFQCVRFDVERRTCCFETDCSLTPDNIVQCMLENQQQWNRIARFLERIMLQKEADERTCQTSRNTIKL
;
A
#
# COMPACT_ATOMS: atom_id res chain seq x y z
N MET A 1 -7.81 -4.32 2.14
CA MET A 1 -7.28 -4.06 3.50
C MET A 1 -6.35 -5.15 4.04
N THR A 2 -6.77 -6.42 4.11
CA THR A 2 -5.97 -7.54 4.67
C THR A 2 -4.57 -7.67 4.07
N GLN A 3 -4.44 -7.46 2.75
CA GLN A 3 -3.16 -7.46 2.06
C GLN A 3 -2.20 -6.40 2.61
N ALA A 4 -2.67 -5.18 2.84
CA ALA A 4 -1.87 -4.08 3.40
C ALA A 4 -1.39 -4.39 4.83
N LEU A 5 -2.25 -5.00 5.65
CA LEU A 5 -1.92 -5.34 7.04
C LEU A 5 -0.96 -6.54 7.15
N THR A 6 -1.08 -7.50 6.24
CA THR A 6 -0.28 -8.74 6.27
C THR A 6 0.96 -8.67 5.38
N GLY A 7 1.11 -7.60 4.61
CA GLY A 7 2.18 -7.42 3.63
C GLY A 7 2.18 -8.41 2.49
N HIS A 8 0.99 -8.84 2.05
CA HIS A 8 0.82 -9.69 0.86
C HIS A 8 0.41 -8.85 -0.35
N GLY A 9 0.49 -9.42 -1.55
CA GLY A 9 -0.05 -8.81 -2.77
C GLY A 9 1.03 -8.23 -3.67
N CYS A 10 0.92 -6.94 -4.01
CA CYS A 10 1.79 -6.28 -4.98
C CYS A 10 3.00 -5.54 -4.35
N PHE A 11 3.34 -5.83 -3.08
CA PHE A 11 4.54 -5.30 -2.44
C PHE A 11 5.80 -5.98 -2.98
N GLY A 12 6.81 -5.21 -3.36
CA GLY A 12 8.09 -5.69 -3.86
C GLY A 12 8.76 -6.68 -2.91
N THR A 13 8.70 -6.43 -1.59
CA THR A 13 9.20 -7.37 -0.57
C THR A 13 8.50 -8.74 -0.64
N PHE A 14 7.18 -8.75 -0.81
CA PHE A 14 6.41 -9.98 -0.99
C PHE A 14 6.70 -10.66 -2.32
N LEU A 15 6.70 -9.90 -3.42
CA LEU A 15 6.94 -10.41 -4.78
C LEU A 15 8.34 -11.02 -4.91
N LYS A 16 9.35 -10.42 -4.29
CA LYS A 16 10.72 -10.96 -4.23
C LYS A 16 10.77 -12.23 -3.39
N ARG A 17 10.09 -12.27 -2.24
CA ARG A 17 9.98 -13.47 -1.38
C ARG A 17 9.41 -14.67 -2.15
N ILE A 18 8.42 -14.45 -3.02
CA ILE A 18 7.84 -15.51 -3.88
C ILE A 18 8.51 -15.64 -5.25
N ARG A 19 9.68 -15.00 -5.44
CA ARG A 19 10.51 -15.06 -6.66
C ARG A 19 9.81 -14.58 -7.94
N LYS A 20 8.81 -13.70 -7.85
CA LYS A 20 8.18 -13.05 -9.01
C LYS A 20 9.00 -11.88 -9.57
N VAL A 21 9.80 -11.24 -8.73
CA VAL A 21 10.71 -10.14 -9.10
C VAL A 21 12.08 -10.36 -8.45
N SER A 22 13.13 -9.75 -9.00
CA SER A 22 14.50 -9.83 -8.48
C SER A 22 14.81 -8.77 -7.41
N VAL A 23 14.07 -7.65 -7.41
CA VAL A 23 14.26 -6.53 -6.50
C VAL A 23 12.98 -6.20 -5.76
N ASP A 24 13.12 -5.67 -4.54
CA ASP A 24 12.05 -5.28 -3.62
C ASP A 24 11.86 -3.76 -3.57
N THR A 25 12.49 -3.00 -4.46
CA THR A 25 12.37 -1.54 -4.55
C THR A 25 10.96 -1.11 -4.92
N CYS A 26 10.51 -0.02 -4.31
CA CYS A 26 9.24 0.62 -4.61
C CYS A 26 9.22 1.13 -6.06
N LYS A 27 8.10 0.92 -6.76
CA LYS A 27 7.94 1.41 -8.14
C LYS A 27 7.99 2.94 -8.24
N TYR A 28 7.67 3.63 -7.14
CA TYR A 28 7.41 5.07 -7.14
C TYR A 28 8.56 5.90 -6.54
N CYS A 29 9.52 5.28 -5.86
CA CYS A 29 10.61 5.95 -5.17
C CYS A 29 11.75 4.95 -4.86
N PRO A 30 12.95 5.39 -4.42
CA PRO A 30 14.11 4.51 -4.26
C PRO A 30 14.08 3.60 -3.01
N GLU A 31 13.03 3.68 -2.19
CA GLU A 31 12.92 2.92 -0.94
C GLU A 31 12.50 1.45 -1.16
N THR A 32 12.67 0.62 -0.13
CA THR A 32 12.14 -0.75 -0.13
C THR A 32 10.61 -0.75 -0.05
N ASP A 33 9.98 -1.54 -0.89
CA ASP A 33 8.52 -1.65 -1.00
C ASP A 33 7.93 -2.55 0.09
N THR A 34 7.97 -2.06 1.33
CA THR A 34 7.28 -2.64 2.47
C THR A 34 5.84 -2.10 2.55
N PRO A 35 4.94 -2.77 3.29
CA PRO A 35 3.61 -2.23 3.56
C PRO A 35 3.69 -0.93 4.36
N GLU A 36 4.59 -0.87 5.33
CA GLU A 36 4.83 0.31 6.14
C GLU A 36 5.25 1.51 5.27
N HIS A 37 6.24 1.32 4.40
CA HIS A 37 6.66 2.33 3.44
C HIS A 37 5.47 2.76 2.57
N THR A 38 4.78 1.81 1.95
CA THR A 38 3.67 2.10 1.02
C THR A 38 2.57 2.94 1.69
N VAL A 39 2.15 2.56 2.90
CA VAL A 39 1.02 3.19 3.59
C VAL A 39 1.42 4.52 4.22
N PHE A 40 2.58 4.61 4.86
CA PHE A 40 2.92 5.73 5.74
C PHE A 40 3.95 6.71 5.18
N GLN A 41 4.76 6.30 4.19
CA GLN A 41 5.93 7.08 3.76
C GLN A 41 5.96 7.38 2.26
N CYS A 42 5.37 6.51 1.44
CA CYS A 42 5.47 6.59 0.00
C CYS A 42 4.86 7.89 -0.53
N VAL A 43 5.66 8.60 -1.34
CA VAL A 43 5.29 9.86 -1.98
C VAL A 43 4.08 9.71 -2.92
N ARG A 44 3.90 8.52 -3.50
CA ARG A 44 2.79 8.24 -4.42
C ARG A 44 1.42 8.34 -3.73
N PHE A 45 1.36 8.00 -2.44
CA PHE A 45 0.11 7.89 -1.68
C PHE A 45 -0.08 9.02 -0.67
N ASP A 46 0.66 10.12 -0.84
CA ASP A 46 0.64 11.24 0.11
C ASP A 46 -0.70 11.96 0.15
N VAL A 47 -1.35 12.11 -1.00
CA VAL A 47 -2.69 12.71 -1.08
C VAL A 47 -3.71 11.84 -0.35
N GLU A 48 -3.71 10.54 -0.62
CA GLU A 48 -4.62 9.59 0.02
C GLU A 48 -4.44 9.56 1.54
N ARG A 49 -3.19 9.60 2.01
CA ARG A 49 -2.84 9.62 3.44
C ARG A 49 -3.28 10.92 4.10
N ARG A 50 -2.99 12.08 3.51
CA ARG A 50 -3.43 13.38 4.05
C ARG A 50 -4.95 13.48 4.11
N THR A 51 -5.65 13.02 3.07
CA THR A 51 -7.12 12.98 3.07
C THR A 51 -7.65 12.10 4.20
N CYS A 52 -7.06 10.92 4.41
CA CYS A 52 -7.47 10.05 5.50
C CYS A 52 -7.21 10.69 6.88
N CYS A 53 -6.03 11.28 7.11
CA CYS A 53 -5.74 11.99 8.36
C CYS A 53 -6.70 13.15 8.62
N PHE A 54 -7.06 13.91 7.58
CA PHE A 54 -8.05 14.98 7.68
C PHE A 54 -9.45 14.47 8.01
N GLU A 55 -9.90 13.39 7.34
CA GLU A 55 -11.22 12.81 7.59
C GLU A 55 -11.32 12.17 8.98
N THR A 56 -10.23 11.58 9.48
CA THR A 56 -10.19 10.87 10.76
C THR A 56 -9.84 11.76 11.95
N ASP A 57 -9.42 13.00 11.70
CA ASP A 57 -8.84 13.93 12.69
C ASP A 57 -7.71 13.26 13.51
N CYS A 58 -6.92 12.43 12.84
CA CYS A 58 -5.88 11.60 13.45
C CYS A 58 -4.63 11.55 12.57
N SER A 59 -3.46 11.61 13.19
CA SER A 59 -2.20 11.35 12.49
C SER A 59 -1.94 9.84 12.47
N LEU A 60 -2.22 9.18 11.35
CA LEU A 60 -2.04 7.74 11.22
C LEU A 60 -0.55 7.34 11.16
N THR A 61 -0.16 6.41 12.03
CA THR A 61 1.16 5.80 12.13
C THR A 61 1.04 4.27 12.10
N PRO A 62 2.15 3.54 11.87
CA PRO A 62 2.14 2.08 11.97
C PRO A 62 1.63 1.58 13.32
N ASP A 63 1.95 2.30 14.40
CA ASP A 63 1.62 1.89 15.78
C ASP A 63 0.16 2.18 16.16
N ASN A 64 -0.46 3.22 15.60
CA ASN A 64 -1.79 3.65 16.04
C ASN A 64 -2.93 3.28 15.07
N ILE A 65 -2.64 2.88 13.83
CA ILE A 65 -3.67 2.70 12.79
C ILE A 65 -4.78 1.73 13.23
N VAL A 66 -4.40 0.63 13.88
CA VAL A 66 -5.36 -0.37 14.37
C VAL A 66 -6.19 0.20 15.51
N GLN A 67 -5.58 0.96 16.42
CA GLN A 67 -6.30 1.63 17.50
C GLN A 67 -7.32 2.63 16.95
N CYS A 68 -6.91 3.48 16.01
CA CYS A 68 -7.81 4.44 15.34
C CYS A 68 -8.97 3.72 14.64
N MET A 69 -8.71 2.60 13.98
CA MET A 69 -9.75 1.79 13.34
C MET A 69 -10.80 1.27 14.34
N LEU A 70 -10.38 0.94 15.56
CA LEU A 70 -11.25 0.36 16.59
C LEU A 70 -12.04 1.38 17.40
N GLU A 71 -11.78 2.69 17.23
CA GLU A 71 -12.49 3.76 17.95
C GLU A 71 -14.00 3.74 17.69
N ASN A 72 -14.41 3.59 16.42
CA ASN A 72 -15.81 3.46 16.02
C ASN A 72 -15.92 3.02 14.55
N GLN A 73 -17.14 2.65 14.15
CA GLN A 73 -17.43 2.19 12.79
C GLN A 73 -17.09 3.22 11.71
N GLN A 74 -17.19 4.53 12.00
CA GLN A 74 -16.88 5.57 11.03
C GLN A 74 -15.37 5.65 10.76
N GLN A 75 -14.55 5.61 11.81
CA GLN A 75 -13.08 5.55 11.70
C GLN A 75 -12.64 4.28 10.96
N TRP A 76 -13.20 3.13 11.34
CA TRP A 76 -12.98 1.87 10.63
C TRP A 76 -13.22 2.03 9.13
N ASN A 77 -14.39 2.57 8.74
CA ASN A 77 -14.77 2.71 7.33
C ASN A 77 -13.84 3.68 6.57
N ARG A 78 -13.42 4.78 7.19
CA ARG A 78 -12.48 5.75 6.59
C ARG A 78 -11.12 5.12 6.32
N ILE A 79 -10.55 4.48 7.33
CA ILE A 79 -9.22 3.86 7.24
C ILE A 79 -9.26 2.65 6.31
N ALA A 80 -10.31 1.83 6.35
CA ALA A 80 -10.48 0.70 5.43
C ALA A 80 -10.52 1.17 3.97
N ARG A 81 -11.31 2.22 3.66
CA ARG A 81 -11.36 2.81 2.31
C ARG A 81 -10.01 3.37 1.88
N PHE A 82 -9.29 4.04 2.77
CA PHE A 82 -7.93 4.53 2.51
C PHE A 82 -6.99 3.39 2.10
N LEU A 83 -6.93 2.32 2.90
CA LEU A 83 -6.09 1.15 2.62
C LEU A 83 -6.53 0.42 1.33
N GLU A 84 -7.83 0.34 1.07
CA GLU A 84 -8.36 -0.23 -0.17
C GLU A 84 -7.95 0.56 -1.40
N ARG A 85 -8.02 1.90 -1.37
CA ARG A 85 -7.61 2.75 -2.49
C ARG A 85 -6.13 2.58 -2.82
N ILE A 86 -5.26 2.55 -1.80
CA ILE A 86 -3.83 2.28 -1.98
C ILE A 86 -3.64 0.94 -2.70
N MET A 87 -4.27 -0.13 -2.19
CA MET A 87 -4.10 -1.47 -2.77
C MET A 87 -4.64 -1.56 -4.20
N LEU A 88 -5.83 -1.02 -4.47
CA LEU A 88 -6.44 -1.04 -5.81
C LEU A 88 -5.54 -0.34 -6.84
N GLN A 89 -5.02 0.84 -6.49
CA GLN A 89 -4.13 1.59 -7.38
C GLN A 89 -2.82 0.83 -7.60
N LYS A 90 -2.21 0.30 -6.54
CA LYS A 90 -0.95 -0.43 -6.63
C LYS A 90 -1.08 -1.74 -7.43
N GLU A 91 -2.17 -2.47 -7.25
CA GLU A 91 -2.48 -3.67 -8.04
C GLU A 91 -2.72 -3.35 -9.52
N ALA A 92 -3.41 -2.25 -9.83
CA ALA A 92 -3.58 -1.78 -11.20
C ALA A 92 -2.21 -1.45 -11.84
N ASP A 93 -1.36 -0.72 -11.12
CA ASP A 93 -0.04 -0.32 -11.58
C ASP A 93 0.90 -1.52 -11.79
N GLU A 94 0.80 -2.55 -10.95
CA GLU A 94 1.56 -3.79 -11.08
C GLU A 94 1.04 -4.64 -12.25
N ARG A 95 -0.28 -4.70 -12.50
CA ARG A 95 -0.84 -5.37 -13.69
C ARG A 95 -0.27 -4.78 -14.99
N THR A 96 -0.19 -3.46 -15.10
CA THR A 96 0.44 -2.81 -16.26
C THR A 96 1.91 -3.21 -16.41
N CYS A 97 2.67 -3.25 -15.31
CA CYS A 97 4.06 -3.69 -15.33
C CYS A 97 4.23 -5.16 -15.70
N GLN A 98 3.34 -6.04 -15.24
CA GLN A 98 3.38 -7.46 -15.57
C GLN A 98 3.13 -7.71 -17.05
N THR A 99 2.17 -7.00 -17.65
CA THR A 99 1.94 -7.07 -19.10
C THR A 99 3.22 -6.69 -19.86
N SER A 100 3.86 -5.57 -19.51
CA SER A 100 5.13 -5.17 -20.14
C SER A 100 6.26 -6.20 -19.95
N ARG A 101 6.39 -6.80 -18.76
CA ARG A 101 7.41 -7.84 -18.48
C ARG A 101 7.17 -9.12 -19.27
N ASN A 102 5.91 -9.51 -19.48
CA ASN A 102 5.56 -10.70 -20.23
C ASN A 102 5.77 -10.50 -21.74
N THR A 103 5.49 -9.31 -22.27
CA THR A 103 5.72 -8.99 -23.69
C THR A 103 7.20 -8.96 -24.06
N ILE A 104 8.10 -8.62 -23.14
CA ILE A 104 9.56 -8.59 -23.38
C ILE A 104 10.19 -10.00 -23.28
N LYS A 105 9.51 -10.96 -22.66
CA LYS A 105 9.98 -12.34 -22.49
C LYS A 105 9.52 -13.30 -23.59
N LEU A 106 8.75 -12.82 -24.57
CA LEU A 106 8.29 -13.57 -25.76
C LEU A 106 9.09 -13.12 -26.98
#